data_AF-A0A2E2K0Z1-F1
#
_entry.id   AF-A0A2E2K0Z1-F1
#
_cell.length_a   1.000
_cell.length_b   1.000
_cell.length_c   1.000
_cell.angle_alpha   90.00
_cell.angle_beta   90.00
_cell.angle_gamma   90.00
#
_symmetry.space_group_name_H-M   'P 1'
#
loop_
_entity.id
_entity.type
_entity.pdbx_description
1 polymer ?
#
loop_
_entity_poly.entity_id
_entity_poly.type
_entity_poly.pdbx_seq_one_letter_code
_entity_poly.pdbx_strand_id
1 'polypeptide(L)'
;TAPTYVDICHRAALMYAFACLVLQQLALHSRWNDTVNLWAVAVPIVFFASAVLTYAIHGVLKDTDNQLQRPHKLGTKTLPTAMIRVYMLSLAAGEIGGLSVLLAGVI
;
A
#
# COMPACT_ATOMS: atom_id res chain seq x y z
N THR A 1 6.73 21.79 13.86
CA THR A 1 7.11 20.75 12.87
C THR A 1 5.94 19.80 12.71
N ALA A 2 5.62 19.38 11.48
CA ALA A 2 4.57 18.37 11.25
C ALA A 2 5.04 17.02 11.84
N PRO A 3 4.14 16.19 12.38
CA PRO A 3 4.50 14.85 12.84
C PRO A 3 5.09 14.02 11.69
N THR A 4 6.13 13.23 11.96
CA THR A 4 6.86 12.42 10.97
C THR A 4 5.93 11.64 10.05
N TYR A 5 4.91 10.99 10.61
CA TYR A 5 3.94 10.19 9.85
C TYR A 5 2.95 11.00 9.02
N VAL A 6 2.72 12.27 9.32
CA VAL A 6 1.91 13.16 8.48
C VAL A 6 2.69 13.49 7.21
N ASP A 7 3.99 13.78 7.30
CA ASP A 7 4.83 14.02 6.12
C ASP A 7 4.92 12.76 5.22
N ILE A 8 5.19 11.60 5.84
CA ILE A 8 5.23 10.31 5.14
C ILE A 8 3.88 10.03 4.46
N CYS A 9 2.75 10.26 5.15
CA CYS A 9 1.41 10.06 4.61
C CYS A 9 1.20 10.86 3.31
N HIS A 10 1.52 12.17 3.30
CA HIS A 10 1.31 13.02 2.13
C HIS A 10 2.21 12.62 0.96
N ARG A 11 3.50 12.37 1.22
CA ARG A 11 4.46 11.96 0.19
C ARG A 11 4.09 10.61 -0.42
N ALA A 12 3.71 9.63 0.42
CA ALA A 12 3.26 8.32 -0.04
C ALA A 12 1.97 8.42 -0.85
N ALA A 13 0.98 9.20 -0.38
CA ALA A 13 -0.28 9.39 -1.11
C ALA A 13 -0.07 9.97 -2.51
N LEU A 14 0.85 10.95 -2.66
CA LEU A 14 1.20 11.50 -3.97
C LEU A 14 1.82 10.44 -4.89
N MET A 15 2.78 9.66 -4.39
CA MET A 15 3.44 8.60 -5.16
C MET A 15 2.45 7.49 -5.56
N TYR A 16 1.55 7.10 -4.65
CA TYR A 16 0.54 6.09 -4.93
C TYR A 16 -0.56 6.58 -5.88
N ALA A 17 -0.95 7.86 -5.82
CA ALA A 17 -1.86 8.44 -6.80
C ALA A 17 -1.27 8.35 -8.22
N PHE A 18 0.02 8.67 -8.38
CA PHE A 18 0.73 8.48 -9.64
C PHE A 18 0.77 7.00 -10.06
N ALA A 19 1.08 6.10 -9.13
CA ALA A 19 1.08 4.65 -9.40
C ALA A 19 -0.30 4.14 -9.87
N CYS A 20 -1.40 4.63 -9.28
CA CYS A 20 -2.76 4.29 -9.73
C CYS A 20 -3.00 4.68 -11.19
N LEU A 21 -2.51 5.84 -11.63
CA LEU A 21 -2.59 6.25 -13.03
C LEU A 21 -1.79 5.33 -13.94
N VAL A 22 -0.61 4.87 -13.50
CA VAL A 22 0.17 3.87 -14.24
C VAL A 22 -0.58 2.54 -14.35
N LEU A 23 -1.14 2.02 -13.26
CA LEU A 23 -1.93 0.80 -13.26
C LEU A 23 -3.14 0.90 -14.20
N GLN A 24 -3.82 2.05 -14.20
CA GLN A 24 -4.91 2.33 -15.14
C GLN A 24 -4.43 2.25 -16.59
N GLN A 25 -3.31 2.87 -16.92
CA GLN A 25 -2.79 2.84 -18.30
C GLN A 25 -2.38 1.43 -18.74
N LEU A 26 -1.79 0.64 -17.85
CA LEU A 26 -1.48 -0.76 -18.15
C LEU A 26 -2.74 -1.58 -18.37
N ALA A 27 -3.77 -1.40 -17.54
CA ALA A 27 -5.04 -2.10 -17.70
C ALA A 27 -5.76 -1.73 -19.02
N LEU A 28 -5.68 -0.47 -19.44
CA LEU A 28 -6.27 -0.01 -20.71
C LEU A 28 -5.58 -0.61 -21.95
N HIS A 29 -4.29 -0.94 -21.85
CA HIS A 29 -3.51 -1.52 -22.95
C HIS A 29 -3.35 -3.05 -22.83
N SER A 30 -3.96 -3.65 -21.81
CA SER A 30 -3.86 -5.08 -21.52
C SER A 30 -4.77 -5.91 -22.43
N ARG A 31 -4.25 -7.06 -22.92
CA ARG A 31 -5.02 -8.06 -23.68
C ARG A 31 -5.82 -9.02 -22.79
N TRP A 32 -5.69 -8.93 -21.47
CA TRP A 32 -6.50 -9.73 -20.56
C TRP A 32 -7.98 -9.33 -20.59
N ASN A 33 -8.85 -10.21 -20.10
CA ASN A 33 -10.25 -9.85 -19.89
C ASN A 33 -10.40 -8.83 -18.74
N ASP A 34 -11.56 -8.15 -18.71
CA ASP A 34 -11.86 -7.10 -17.75
C ASP A 34 -11.80 -7.56 -16.30
N THR A 35 -12.13 -8.83 -16.02
CA THR A 35 -12.11 -9.36 -14.65
C THR A 35 -10.68 -9.48 -14.12
N VAL A 36 -9.75 -9.96 -14.95
CA VAL A 36 -8.33 -10.06 -14.60
C VAL A 36 -7.75 -8.67 -14.39
N ASN A 37 -8.00 -7.74 -15.32
CA ASN A 37 -7.53 -6.36 -15.20
C ASN A 37 -8.10 -5.67 -13.95
N LEU A 38 -9.38 -5.87 -13.65
CA LEU A 38 -10.03 -5.31 -12.47
C LEU A 38 -9.33 -5.74 -11.18
N TRP A 39 -9.09 -7.04 -10.99
CA TRP A 39 -8.42 -7.54 -9.79
C TRP A 39 -6.94 -7.14 -9.73
N ALA A 40 -6.25 -7.16 -10.87
CA ALA A 40 -4.85 -6.77 -10.94
C ALA A 40 -4.62 -5.28 -10.63
N VAL A 41 -5.61 -4.43 -10.85
CA VAL A 41 -5.62 -3.01 -10.43
C VAL A 41 -6.12 -2.86 -8.99
N ALA A 42 -7.22 -3.51 -8.62
CA ALA A 42 -7.88 -3.31 -7.33
C ALA A 42 -7.01 -3.75 -6.14
N VAL A 43 -6.30 -4.88 -6.27
CA VAL A 43 -5.47 -5.42 -5.17
C VAL A 43 -4.36 -4.45 -4.77
N PRO A 44 -3.49 -3.93 -5.68
CA PRO A 44 -2.52 -2.90 -5.33
C PRO A 44 -3.16 -1.64 -4.73
N ILE A 45 -4.27 -1.15 -5.29
CA ILE A 45 -4.93 0.07 -4.79
C ILE A 45 -5.39 -0.10 -3.34
N VAL A 46 -5.95 -1.26 -2.99
CA VAL A 46 -6.36 -1.55 -1.61
C VAL A 46 -5.17 -1.52 -0.66
N PHE A 47 -4.03 -2.09 -1.05
CA PHE A 47 -2.81 -2.07 -0.22
C PHE A 47 -2.18 -0.67 -0.11
N PHE A 48 -2.16 0.11 -1.19
CA PHE A 48 -1.74 1.51 -1.15
C PHE A 48 -2.62 2.33 -0.21
N ALA A 49 -3.94 2.17 -0.31
CA ALA A 49 -4.90 2.85 0.55
C ALA A 49 -4.73 2.45 2.03
N SER A 50 -4.56 1.16 2.32
CA SER A 50 -4.35 0.69 3.70
C SER A 50 -3.03 1.18 4.29
N ALA A 51 -1.96 1.28 3.49
CA ALA A 51 -0.69 1.86 3.91
C ALA A 51 -0.83 3.36 4.26
N VAL A 52 -1.42 4.16 3.37
CA VAL A 52 -1.67 5.60 3.60
C VAL A 52 -2.55 5.81 4.83
N LEU A 53 -3.63 5.03 4.97
CA LEU A 53 -4.50 5.09 6.14
C LEU A 53 -3.73 4.78 7.43
N THR A 54 -2.86 3.77 7.40
CA THR A 54 -2.01 3.43 8.55
C THR A 54 -1.09 4.59 8.92
N TYR A 55 -0.48 5.27 7.94
CA TYR A 55 0.32 6.47 8.21
C TYR A 55 -0.51 7.63 8.78
N ALA A 56 -1.72 7.85 8.27
CA ALA A 56 -2.63 8.84 8.82
C ALA A 56 -2.98 8.55 10.29
N ILE A 57 -3.26 7.28 10.62
CA ILE A 57 -3.55 6.84 11.99
C ILE A 57 -2.35 7.12 12.91
N HIS A 58 -1.14 6.75 12.53
CA HIS A 58 0.06 7.04 13.33
C HIS A 58 0.35 8.56 13.41
N GLY A 59 0.01 9.33 12.37
CA GLY A 59 0.10 10.79 12.39
C GLY A 59 -0.85 11.44 13.41
N VAL A 60 -2.04 10.88 13.57
CA VAL A 60 -3.04 11.32 14.57
C VAL A 60 -2.65 10.87 15.98
N LEU A 61 -2.27 9.59 16.14
CA LEU A 61 -1.91 9.01 17.43
C LEU A 61 -0.55 9.48 17.96
N LYS A 62 0.36 9.90 17.07
CA LYS A 62 1.75 10.29 17.38
C LYS A 62 2.46 9.24 18.26
N ASP A 63 2.19 7.99 17.98
CA ASP A 63 2.54 6.81 18.78
C ASP A 63 3.88 6.18 18.40
N THR A 64 4.38 6.46 17.19
CA THR A 64 5.68 6.00 16.73
C THR A 64 6.30 6.94 15.70
N ASP A 65 7.64 6.92 15.63
CA ASP A 65 8.43 7.47 14.52
C ASP A 65 8.97 6.35 13.62
N ASN A 66 8.80 5.08 14.01
CA ASN A 66 9.16 3.90 13.22
C ASN A 66 8.17 2.75 13.47
N GLN A 67 7.26 2.53 12.53
CA GLN A 67 6.21 1.52 12.59
C GLN A 67 6.76 0.09 12.69
N LEU A 68 7.99 -0.17 12.22
CA LEU A 68 8.64 -1.49 12.32
C LEU A 68 9.50 -1.66 13.58
N GLN A 69 9.59 -0.62 14.43
CA GLN A 69 10.29 -0.71 15.69
C GLN A 69 9.58 -1.70 16.62
N ARG A 70 10.36 -2.58 17.26
CA ARG A 70 9.84 -3.53 18.25
C ARG A 70 9.88 -2.90 19.65
N PRO A 71 8.83 -3.07 20.48
CA PRO A 71 7.54 -3.68 20.17
C PRO A 71 6.70 -2.79 19.25
N HIS A 72 6.01 -3.40 18.28
CA HIS A 72 5.13 -2.66 17.36
C HIS A 72 3.98 -2.05 18.17
N LYS A 73 3.81 -0.73 18.09
CA LYS A 73 2.77 0.01 18.82
C LYS A 73 1.74 0.54 17.84
N LEU A 74 0.49 0.52 18.28
CA LEU A 74 -0.62 1.26 17.68
C LEU A 74 -1.39 1.93 18.82
N GLY A 75 -1.14 3.21 19.04
CA GLY A 75 -1.55 3.96 20.22
C GLY A 75 -0.97 3.33 21.49
N THR A 76 -1.85 2.88 22.39
CA THR A 76 -1.46 2.22 23.65
C THR A 76 -1.33 0.70 23.53
N LYS A 77 -1.70 0.10 22.38
CA LYS A 77 -1.70 -1.35 22.17
C LYS A 77 -0.43 -1.81 21.47
N THR A 78 0.07 -2.98 21.85
CA THR A 78 1.17 -3.66 21.15
C THR A 78 0.60 -4.67 20.15
N LEU A 79 1.07 -4.60 18.90
CA LEU A 79 0.65 -5.52 17.85
C LEU A 79 1.59 -6.74 17.79
N PRO A 80 1.08 -7.95 17.51
CA PRO A 80 1.92 -9.14 17.36
C PRO A 80 2.84 -8.99 16.14
N THR A 81 4.13 -9.26 16.32
CA THR A 81 5.12 -9.23 15.22
C THR A 81 4.74 -10.13 14.03
N ALA A 82 4.05 -11.25 14.30
CA ALA A 82 3.57 -12.15 13.25
C ALA A 82 2.55 -11.46 12.33
N MET A 83 1.64 -10.66 12.88
CA MET A 83 0.61 -9.94 12.12
C MET A 83 1.23 -8.94 11.15
N ILE A 84 2.22 -8.17 11.62
CA ILE A 84 2.94 -7.19 10.78
C ILE A 84 3.69 -7.91 9.66
N ARG A 85 4.32 -9.05 9.96
CA ARG A 85 5.05 -9.85 8.96
C ARG A 85 4.11 -10.39 7.88
N VAL A 86 2.95 -10.92 8.28
CA VAL A 86 1.94 -11.40 7.33
C VAL A 86 1.45 -10.25 6.45
N TYR A 87 1.12 -9.10 7.05
CA TYR A 87 0.69 -7.92 6.31
C TYR A 87 1.75 -7.46 5.28
N MET A 88 3.02 -7.35 5.68
CA MET A 88 4.10 -6.95 4.78
C MET A 88 4.30 -7.92 3.62
N LEU A 89 4.20 -9.23 3.88
CA LEU A 89 4.30 -10.24 2.82
C LEU A 89 3.10 -10.19 1.87
N SER A 90 1.89 -10.06 2.41
CA SER A 90 0.67 -9.92 1.61
C SER A 90 0.68 -8.66 0.76
N LEU A 91 1.11 -7.53 1.33
CA LEU A 91 1.27 -6.26 0.62
C LEU A 91 2.25 -6.40 -0.54
N ALA A 92 3.46 -6.92 -0.27
CA ALA A 92 4.47 -7.10 -1.30
C ALA A 92 3.99 -8.04 -2.41
N ALA A 93 3.36 -9.16 -2.06
CA ALA A 93 2.81 -10.10 -3.03
C ALA A 93 1.68 -9.48 -3.87
N GLY A 94 0.79 -8.70 -3.25
CA GLY A 94 -0.33 -8.04 -3.93
C GLY A 94 0.12 -6.95 -4.89
N GLU A 95 1.02 -6.07 -4.46
CA GLU A 95 1.52 -4.96 -5.26
C GLU A 95 2.38 -5.45 -6.43
N ILE A 96 3.36 -6.32 -6.16
CA ILE A 96 4.24 -6.87 -7.20
C ILE A 96 3.42 -7.77 -8.14
N GLY A 97 2.57 -8.63 -7.59
CA GLY A 97 1.74 -9.55 -8.38
C GLY A 97 0.76 -8.82 -9.30
N GLY A 98 0.02 -7.84 -8.79
CA GLY A 98 -0.91 -7.05 -9.60
C GLY A 98 -0.22 -6.32 -10.75
N LEU A 99 0.93 -5.68 -10.47
CA LEU A 99 1.74 -5.04 -11.50
C LEU A 99 2.26 -6.05 -12.54
N SER A 100 2.79 -7.19 -12.10
CA SER A 100 3.30 -8.23 -13.01
C SER A 100 2.22 -8.78 -13.93
N VAL A 101 1.00 -9.00 -13.42
CA VAL A 101 -0.14 -9.46 -14.23
C VAL A 101 -0.50 -8.43 -15.31
N LEU A 102 -0.56 -7.14 -14.94
CA LEU A 102 -0.84 -6.07 -15.88
C LEU A 102 0.25 -5.93 -16.95
N LEU A 103 1.53 -6.00 -16.56
CA LEU A 103 2.66 -5.97 -17.49
C LEU A 103 2.60 -7.15 -18.48
N ALA A 104 2.30 -8.36 -17.99
CA ALA A 104 2.12 -9.53 -18.85
C ALA A 104 0.94 -9.40 -19.81
N GLY A 105 -0.06 -8.57 -19.50
CA GLY A 105 -1.17 -8.29 -20.39
C GLY A 105 -0.84 -7.30 -21.51
N VAL A 106 0.11 -6.40 -21.27
CA VAL A 106 0.51 -5.36 -22.23
C VAL A 106 1.52 -5.89 -23.27
N ILE A 107 2.39 -6.84 -22.87
CA ILE A 107 3.36 -7.49 -23.75
C ILE A 107 2.62 -8.44 -24.72
#